data_AF-A0A3A0D8F8-F1
#
_entry.id   AF-A0A3A0D8F8-F1
#
_cell.length_a   1.000
_cell.length_b   1.000
_cell.length_c   1.000
_cell.angle_alpha   90.00
_cell.angle_beta   90.00
_cell.angle_gamma   90.00
#
_symmetry.space_group_name_H-M   'P 1'
#
loop_
_entity.id
_entity.type
_entity.pdbx_description
1 polymer ?
#
loop_
_entity_poly.entity_id
_entity_poly.type
_entity_poly.pdbx_seq_one_letter_code
_entity_poly.pdbx_strand_id
1 'polypeptide(L)'
;GAAGNINPRGVSAGPEAAIRHAEALHAAVGRALATAAIDPAPVVGFRRSVCQLPTRLPRGEDCGEQLTASLAALRLGGAAVAFLPGEPFVETAMAIRARSPFEWTGVVGFTEETVGYIPTDEAFAEGGYETGFGPWSVLSPGSEPLLREASQSLLEEVWQVRTPAARFAPHVHGPAHRAAPAAAKPLSTGTTAGGGKRDEL
;
A
#
# COMPACT_ATOMS: atom_id res chain seq x y z
N GLY A 1 -1.42 -1.09 0.44
CA GLY A 1 -2.86 -0.84 0.25
C GLY A 1 -3.60 -1.25 1.51
N ALA A 2 -4.90 -0.96 1.60
CA ALA A 2 -5.79 -1.48 2.64
C ALA A 2 -6.76 -2.49 2.00
N ALA A 3 -7.19 -3.50 2.76
CA ALA A 3 -8.11 -4.51 2.30
C ALA A 3 -9.53 -3.94 2.16
N GLY A 4 -10.23 -4.26 1.08
CA GLY A 4 -11.66 -3.99 0.98
C GLY A 4 -12.47 -5.05 1.72
N ASN A 5 -13.62 -4.68 2.28
CA ASN A 5 -14.58 -5.59 2.90
C ASN A 5 -15.34 -6.40 1.81
N ILE A 6 -14.62 -7.18 1.00
CA ILE A 6 -15.19 -7.85 -0.19
C ILE A 6 -15.28 -9.35 0.08
N ASN A 7 -16.51 -9.84 0.27
CA ASN A 7 -16.86 -11.25 0.21
C ASN A 7 -17.35 -11.60 -1.20
N PRO A 8 -16.52 -12.15 -2.11
CA PRO A 8 -16.86 -12.21 -3.51
C PRO A 8 -17.71 -13.44 -3.84
N ARG A 9 -19.00 -13.23 -4.10
CA ARG A 9 -19.75 -14.09 -5.05
C ARG A 9 -20.03 -13.29 -6.32
N GLY A 10 -19.07 -13.27 -7.27
CA GLY A 10 -19.31 -12.82 -8.65
C GLY A 10 -18.70 -11.48 -9.12
N VAL A 11 -17.49 -11.11 -8.70
CA VAL A 11 -16.91 -9.76 -8.92
C VAL A 11 -16.16 -9.49 -10.23
N SER A 12 -16.04 -10.45 -11.16
CA SER A 12 -15.32 -10.17 -12.40
C SER A 12 -16.28 -9.71 -13.51
N ALA A 13 -16.21 -8.43 -13.86
CA ALA A 13 -16.91 -7.85 -15.02
C ALA A 13 -16.19 -8.12 -16.36
N GLY A 14 -15.25 -9.08 -16.39
CA GLY A 14 -14.52 -9.49 -17.58
C GLY A 14 -13.30 -8.63 -17.92
N PRO A 15 -12.49 -9.07 -18.91
CA PRO A 15 -11.24 -8.41 -19.30
C PRO A 15 -11.45 -7.00 -19.87
N GLU A 16 -12.57 -6.73 -20.54
CA GLU A 16 -12.87 -5.41 -21.10
C GLU A 16 -13.05 -4.36 -20.00
N ALA A 17 -13.63 -4.73 -18.86
CA ALA A 17 -13.77 -3.84 -17.71
C ALA A 17 -12.41 -3.52 -17.09
N ALA A 18 -11.52 -4.51 -17.01
CA ALA A 18 -10.15 -4.30 -16.52
C ALA A 18 -9.35 -3.38 -17.43
N ILE A 19 -9.46 -3.54 -18.76
CA ILE A 19 -8.80 -2.67 -19.74
C ILE A 19 -9.29 -1.23 -19.59
N ARG A 20 -10.61 -1.00 -19.57
CA ARG A 20 -11.17 0.35 -19.36
C ARG A 20 -10.68 1.00 -18.08
N HIS A 21 -10.59 0.23 -16.99
CA HIS A 21 -10.07 0.73 -15.72
C HIS A 21 -8.58 1.13 -15.83
N ALA A 22 -7.76 0.29 -16.49
CA ALA A 22 -6.35 0.58 -16.73
C ALA A 22 -6.15 1.84 -17.58
N GLU A 23 -6.92 2.00 -18.66
CA GLU A 23 -6.89 3.20 -19.51
C GLU A 23 -7.28 4.47 -18.73
N ALA A 24 -8.33 4.38 -17.90
CA ALA A 24 -8.75 5.48 -17.06
C ALA A 24 -7.66 5.88 -16.03
N LEU A 25 -7.02 4.90 -15.40
CA LEU A 25 -5.88 5.12 -14.49
C LEU A 25 -4.70 5.76 -15.24
N HIS A 26 -4.33 5.24 -16.41
CA HIS A 26 -3.26 5.79 -17.23
C HIS A 26 -3.52 7.27 -17.57
N ALA A 27 -4.73 7.58 -18.03
CA ALA A 27 -5.12 8.95 -18.38
C ALA A 27 -5.08 9.88 -17.14
N ALA A 28 -5.51 9.38 -15.98
CA ALA A 28 -5.46 10.15 -14.73
C ALA A 28 -4.02 10.45 -14.30
N VAL A 29 -3.14 9.45 -14.32
CA VAL A 29 -1.71 9.62 -14.01
C VAL A 29 -1.06 10.58 -15.00
N GLY A 30 -1.35 10.46 -16.30
CA GLY A 30 -0.83 11.34 -17.34
C GLY A 30 -1.19 12.81 -17.08
N ARG A 31 -2.45 13.11 -16.70
CA ARG A 31 -2.87 14.48 -16.34
C ARG A 31 -2.18 14.99 -15.08
N ALA A 32 -2.02 14.15 -14.07
CA ALA A 32 -1.33 14.53 -12.84
C ALA A 32 0.15 14.86 -13.11
N LEU A 33 0.86 14.01 -13.86
CA LEU A 33 2.26 14.23 -14.21
C LEU A 33 2.47 15.48 -15.08
N ALA A 34 1.53 15.81 -15.97
CA ALA A 34 1.63 16.98 -16.84
C ALA A 34 1.63 18.32 -16.07
N THR A 35 1.13 18.33 -14.83
CA THR A 35 1.03 19.54 -13.98
C THR A 35 1.83 19.42 -12.69
N ALA A 36 2.50 18.30 -12.45
CA ALA A 36 3.26 18.05 -11.24
C ALA A 36 4.50 18.97 -11.17
N ALA A 37 4.68 19.62 -10.03
CA ALA A 37 5.89 20.34 -9.70
C ALA A 37 6.78 19.46 -8.80
N ILE A 38 8.09 19.47 -9.04
CA ILE A 38 9.06 18.81 -8.16
C ILE A 38 9.51 19.84 -7.13
N ASP A 39 9.29 19.54 -5.86
CA ASP A 39 9.90 20.27 -4.76
C ASP A 39 11.40 19.95 -4.73
N PRO A 40 12.30 20.93 -4.95
CA PRO A 40 13.74 20.68 -4.97
C PRO A 40 14.34 20.45 -3.58
N ALA A 41 13.61 20.73 -2.49
CA ALA A 41 14.09 20.58 -1.12
C ALA A 41 12.96 20.13 -0.17
N PRO A 42 12.38 18.94 -0.39
CA PRO A 42 11.25 18.49 0.40
C PRO A 42 11.67 18.27 1.85
N VAL A 43 10.80 18.67 2.78
CA VAL A 43 10.93 18.22 4.18
C VAL A 43 10.83 16.70 4.19
N VAL A 44 11.85 16.02 4.71
CA VAL A 44 11.81 14.58 4.94
C VAL A 44 11.79 14.33 6.44
N GLY A 45 10.81 13.56 6.89
CA GLY A 45 10.68 13.15 8.28
C GLY A 45 10.26 11.70 8.36
N PHE A 46 10.92 10.92 9.21
CA PHE A 46 10.57 9.51 9.42
C PHE A 46 10.46 9.24 10.91
N ARG A 47 9.39 8.57 11.32
CA ARG A 47 9.15 8.12 12.69
C ARG A 47 8.63 6.70 12.66
N ARG A 48 9.01 5.93 13.68
CA ARG A 48 8.53 4.58 13.93
C ARG A 48 7.99 4.51 15.33
N SER A 49 6.98 3.68 15.53
CA SER A 49 6.47 3.33 16.83
C SER A 49 6.05 1.86 16.84
N VAL A 50 5.71 1.38 18.03
CA VAL A 50 5.07 0.10 18.24
C VAL A 50 3.79 0.33 19.04
N CYS A 51 2.74 -0.42 18.73
CA CYS A 51 1.55 -0.50 19.55
C CYS A 51 1.30 -1.95 19.96
N GLN A 52 0.63 -2.13 21.09
CA GLN A 52 0.21 -3.46 21.55
C GLN A 52 -1.25 -3.65 21.18
N LEU A 53 -1.55 -4.75 20.49
CA LEU A 53 -2.88 -5.06 19.99
C LEU A 53 -3.40 -6.31 20.72
N PRO A 54 -4.58 -6.25 21.36
CA PRO A 54 -5.14 -7.40 22.07
C PRO A 54 -5.45 -8.56 21.11
N THR A 55 -5.31 -9.80 21.57
CA THR A 55 -5.66 -11.01 20.82
C THR A 55 -6.81 -11.78 21.47
N ARG A 56 -7.44 -12.68 20.71
CA ARG A 56 -8.60 -13.48 21.15
C ARG A 56 -8.35 -14.97 21.07
N LEU A 57 -9.13 -15.75 21.80
CA LEU A 57 -9.27 -17.19 21.66
C LEU A 57 -10.24 -17.56 20.52
N PRO A 58 -10.31 -18.85 20.11
CA PRO A 58 -11.17 -19.28 19.00
C PRO A 58 -12.65 -18.92 19.09
N ARG A 59 -13.22 -18.74 20.28
CA ARG A 59 -14.63 -18.32 20.42
C ARG A 59 -14.77 -16.81 20.68
N GLY A 60 -13.70 -16.05 20.48
CA GLY A 60 -13.67 -14.60 20.63
C GLY A 60 -13.43 -14.13 22.07
N GLU A 61 -13.18 -15.04 23.02
CA GLU A 61 -12.83 -14.64 24.39
C GLU A 61 -11.47 -13.91 24.42
N ASP A 62 -11.35 -12.89 25.26
CA ASP A 62 -10.06 -12.26 25.53
C ASP A 62 -9.10 -13.29 26.17
N CYS A 63 -7.90 -13.43 25.61
CA CYS A 63 -6.86 -14.29 26.18
C CYS A 63 -5.88 -13.55 27.11
N GLY A 64 -6.01 -12.22 27.25
CA GLY A 64 -5.07 -11.39 27.99
C GLY A 64 -3.70 -11.24 27.35
N GLU A 65 -3.49 -11.83 26.17
CA GLU A 65 -2.27 -11.69 25.39
C GLU A 65 -2.38 -10.51 24.42
N GLN A 66 -1.22 -9.96 24.05
CA GLN A 66 -1.12 -8.85 23.11
C GLN A 66 -0.05 -9.16 22.08
N LEU A 67 -0.30 -8.73 20.86
CA LEU A 67 0.63 -8.79 19.76
C LEU A 67 1.26 -7.40 19.60
N THR A 68 2.61 -7.37 19.55
CA THR A 68 3.35 -6.14 19.24
C THR A 68 3.30 -5.87 17.75
N ALA A 69 2.82 -4.69 17.38
CA ALA A 69 2.62 -4.28 15.99
C ALA A 69 3.42 -2.99 15.70
N SER A 70 4.29 -3.05 14.71
CA SER A 70 5.21 -2.01 14.28
C SER A 70 4.57 -1.17 13.19
N LEU A 71 4.72 0.13 13.32
CA LEU A 71 4.18 1.09 12.36
C LEU A 71 5.14 2.26 12.16
N ALA A 72 5.01 2.94 11.04
CA ALA A 72 5.86 4.05 10.69
C ALA A 72 5.10 5.14 9.94
N ALA A 73 5.64 6.36 9.95
CA ALA A 73 5.20 7.43 9.08
C ALA A 73 6.40 8.08 8.39
N LEU A 74 6.24 8.38 7.11
CA LEU A 74 7.20 9.13 6.30
C LEU A 74 6.53 10.39 5.77
N ARG A 75 7.10 11.54 6.07
CA ARG A 75 6.79 12.82 5.43
C ARG A 75 7.70 13.05 4.23
N LEU A 76 7.11 13.53 3.14
CA LEU A 76 7.77 13.99 1.92
C LEU A 76 7.13 15.33 1.51
N GLY A 77 7.74 16.45 1.91
CA GLY A 77 7.21 17.79 1.66
C GLY A 77 5.86 18.00 2.34
N GLY A 78 4.82 18.25 1.53
CA GLY A 78 3.42 18.39 1.95
C GLY A 78 2.61 17.08 1.98
N ALA A 79 3.24 15.97 1.62
CA ALA A 79 2.63 14.64 1.58
C ALA A 79 3.19 13.73 2.69
N ALA A 80 2.42 12.70 3.06
CA ALA A 80 2.89 11.66 3.96
C ALA A 80 2.44 10.26 3.55
N VAL A 81 3.14 9.25 4.06
CA VAL A 81 2.76 7.84 3.96
C VAL A 81 2.76 7.25 5.36
N ALA A 82 1.64 6.65 5.75
CA ALA A 82 1.50 5.81 6.93
C ALA A 82 1.70 4.34 6.55
N PHE A 83 2.62 3.68 7.24
CA PHE A 83 2.99 2.28 7.09
C PHE A 83 2.38 1.50 8.25
N LEU A 84 1.46 0.59 7.93
CA LEU A 84 0.74 -0.23 8.88
C LEU A 84 1.14 -1.71 8.71
N PRO A 85 1.17 -2.48 9.81
CA PRO A 85 1.38 -3.91 9.75
C PRO A 85 0.13 -4.61 9.21
N GLY A 86 0.29 -5.83 8.71
CA GLY A 86 -0.83 -6.70 8.31
C GLY A 86 -1.80 -6.08 7.29
N GLU A 87 -3.08 -6.42 7.43
CA GLU A 87 -4.14 -6.06 6.49
C GLU A 87 -5.25 -5.22 7.16
N PRO A 88 -5.03 -3.89 7.31
CA PRO A 88 -6.08 -2.98 7.77
C PRO A 88 -7.15 -2.81 6.69
N PHE A 89 -8.37 -2.55 7.13
CA PHE A 89 -9.52 -2.35 6.25
C PHE A 89 -9.50 -0.95 5.60
N VAL A 90 -10.24 -0.78 4.50
CA VAL A 90 -10.29 0.48 3.76
C VAL A 90 -10.84 1.61 4.63
N GLU A 91 -11.79 1.31 5.51
CA GLU A 91 -12.37 2.22 6.48
C GLU A 91 -11.30 2.79 7.42
N THR A 92 -10.40 1.95 7.92
CA THR A 92 -9.23 2.37 8.72
C THR A 92 -8.36 3.34 7.94
N ALA A 93 -8.02 3.01 6.69
CA ALA A 93 -7.22 3.89 5.85
C ALA A 93 -7.92 5.22 5.54
N MET A 94 -9.23 5.21 5.32
CA MET A 94 -10.03 6.42 5.13
C MET A 94 -10.08 7.28 6.39
N ALA A 95 -10.23 6.67 7.56
CA ALA A 95 -10.26 7.37 8.84
C ALA A 95 -8.91 8.03 9.17
N ILE A 96 -7.79 7.35 8.88
CA ILE A 96 -6.45 7.93 9.00
C ILE A 96 -6.28 9.13 8.06
N ARG A 97 -6.68 8.98 6.79
CA ARG A 97 -6.59 10.06 5.81
C ARG A 97 -7.42 11.28 6.20
N ALA A 98 -8.65 11.06 6.70
CA ALA A 98 -9.56 12.14 7.08
C ALA A 98 -9.04 13.00 8.25
N ARG A 99 -8.21 12.43 9.12
CA ARG A 99 -7.62 13.11 10.28
C ARG A 99 -6.19 13.59 10.06
N SER A 100 -5.58 13.23 8.94
CA SER A 100 -4.18 13.57 8.67
C SER A 100 -3.98 15.08 8.52
N PRO A 101 -2.90 15.66 9.07
CA PRO A 101 -2.55 17.06 8.85
C PRO A 101 -1.98 17.33 7.45
N PHE A 102 -1.71 16.30 6.65
CA PHE A 102 -1.17 16.42 5.30
C PHE A 102 -2.30 16.48 4.26
N GLU A 103 -2.14 17.33 3.25
CA GLU A 103 -3.06 17.40 2.12
C GLU A 103 -3.20 16.05 1.40
N TRP A 104 -2.10 15.31 1.32
CA TRP A 104 -2.09 13.95 0.80
C TRP A 104 -1.48 12.97 1.79
N THR A 105 -2.21 11.89 2.08
CA THR A 105 -1.73 10.79 2.93
C THR A 105 -1.98 9.44 2.27
N GLY A 106 -0.89 8.76 1.91
CA GLY A 106 -0.91 7.37 1.53
C GLY A 106 -1.01 6.47 2.76
N VAL A 107 -1.76 5.37 2.67
CA VAL A 107 -1.80 4.34 3.72
C VAL A 107 -1.42 3.01 3.08
N VAL A 108 -0.43 2.34 3.66
CA VAL A 108 0.17 1.12 3.11
C VAL A 108 0.19 0.06 4.20
N GLY A 109 -0.67 -0.96 4.08
CA GLY A 109 -0.57 -2.19 4.87
C GLY A 109 0.59 -3.09 4.42
N PHE A 110 0.79 -4.19 5.14
CA PHE A 110 1.87 -5.17 4.95
C PHE A 110 3.27 -4.57 5.02
N THR A 111 3.47 -3.67 5.98
CA THR A 111 4.78 -3.03 6.18
C THR A 111 5.35 -3.40 7.54
N GLU A 112 6.68 -3.55 7.60
CA GLU A 112 7.45 -4.10 8.73
C GLU A 112 7.15 -5.60 9.00
N GLU A 113 5.94 -5.92 9.41
CA GLU A 113 5.49 -7.27 9.76
C GLU A 113 4.01 -7.51 9.41
N THR A 114 3.57 -8.76 9.49
CA THR A 114 2.15 -9.11 9.35
C THR A 114 1.58 -9.59 10.65
N VAL A 115 0.45 -9.01 11.03
CA VAL A 115 -0.36 -9.39 12.19
C VAL A 115 -1.68 -10.05 11.74
N GLY A 116 -1.77 -10.37 10.45
CA GLY A 116 -3.00 -10.80 9.80
C GLY A 116 -3.94 -9.63 9.47
N TYR A 117 -5.23 -9.95 9.33
CA TYR A 117 -6.30 -8.97 9.20
C TYR A 117 -6.43 -8.14 10.46
N ILE A 118 -6.77 -6.87 10.25
CA ILE A 118 -7.05 -5.91 11.31
C ILE A 118 -8.45 -5.35 11.06
N PRO A 119 -9.49 -6.13 11.43
CA PRO A 119 -10.87 -5.73 11.17
C PRO A 119 -11.28 -4.56 12.07
N THR A 120 -12.20 -3.73 11.58
CA THR A 120 -12.92 -2.79 12.43
C THR A 120 -13.86 -3.53 13.38
N ASP A 121 -14.28 -2.87 14.45
CA ASP A 121 -15.25 -3.44 15.39
C ASP A 121 -16.60 -3.72 14.70
N GLU A 122 -16.97 -2.89 13.73
CA GLU A 122 -18.14 -3.11 12.88
C GLU A 122 -17.98 -4.37 12.02
N ALA A 123 -16.81 -4.58 11.40
CA ALA A 123 -16.55 -5.77 10.60
C ALA A 123 -16.58 -7.06 11.45
N PHE A 124 -16.15 -7.00 12.71
CA PHE A 124 -16.33 -8.12 13.65
C PHE A 124 -17.81 -8.46 13.86
N ALA A 125 -18.69 -7.46 13.94
CA ALA A 125 -20.13 -7.68 14.08
C ALA A 125 -20.78 -8.26 12.82
N GLU A 126 -20.26 -7.92 11.64
CA GLU A 126 -20.73 -8.44 10.34
C GLU A 126 -20.29 -9.90 10.09
N GLY A 127 -19.14 -10.31 10.64
CA GLY A 127 -18.55 -11.61 10.39
C GLY A 127 -17.91 -11.71 9.00
N GLY A 128 -17.24 -12.83 8.71
CA GLY A 128 -16.52 -13.00 7.43
C GLY A 128 -15.27 -13.86 7.57
N TYR A 129 -14.53 -14.01 6.47
CA TYR A 129 -13.26 -14.73 6.47
C TYR A 129 -12.19 -13.96 7.25
N GLU A 130 -12.20 -12.64 7.08
CA GLU A 130 -11.27 -11.67 7.64
C GLU A 130 -11.42 -11.52 9.15
N THR A 131 -12.63 -11.74 9.68
CA THR A 131 -12.96 -11.62 11.11
C THR A 131 -13.10 -12.98 11.81
N GLY A 132 -13.15 -14.07 11.04
CA GLY A 132 -13.13 -15.44 11.57
C GLY A 132 -11.80 -15.76 12.23
N PHE A 133 -11.83 -16.38 13.41
CA PHE A 133 -10.60 -16.73 14.12
C PHE A 133 -9.75 -17.74 13.33
N GLY A 134 -8.47 -17.40 13.16
CA GLY A 134 -7.50 -18.27 12.52
C GLY A 134 -6.11 -17.63 12.52
N PRO A 135 -5.07 -18.33 12.03
CA PRO A 135 -3.71 -17.80 11.97
C PRO A 135 -3.58 -16.45 11.24
N TRP A 136 -4.51 -16.14 10.34
CA TRP A 136 -4.59 -14.89 9.59
C TRP A 136 -5.43 -13.80 10.27
N SER A 137 -6.11 -14.08 11.38
CA SER A 137 -6.99 -13.13 12.07
C SER A 137 -7.10 -13.49 13.55
N VAL A 138 -6.14 -13.03 14.35
CA VAL A 138 -6.03 -13.34 15.79
C VAL A 138 -6.37 -12.16 16.71
N LEU A 139 -6.47 -10.95 16.15
CA LEU A 139 -6.68 -9.71 16.89
C LEU A 139 -8.09 -9.58 17.47
N SER A 140 -8.23 -8.96 18.63
CA SER A 140 -9.54 -8.72 19.26
C SER A 140 -10.21 -7.45 18.72
N PRO A 141 -11.55 -7.34 18.84
CA PRO A 141 -12.21 -6.03 18.81
C PRO A 141 -11.47 -5.01 19.70
N GLY A 142 -11.38 -3.78 19.24
CA GLY A 142 -10.58 -2.71 19.84
C GLY A 142 -9.14 -2.62 19.32
N SER A 143 -8.65 -3.61 18.56
CA SER A 143 -7.29 -3.55 17.99
C SER A 143 -7.16 -2.49 16.89
N GLU A 144 -8.15 -2.39 15.98
CA GLU A 144 -8.12 -1.39 14.91
C GLU A 144 -8.09 0.04 15.46
N PRO A 145 -8.92 0.44 16.44
CA PRO A 145 -8.85 1.78 17.02
C PRO A 145 -7.48 2.11 17.58
N LEU A 146 -6.83 1.17 18.29
CA LEU A 146 -5.49 1.37 18.85
C LEU A 146 -4.45 1.61 17.76
N LEU A 147 -4.46 0.78 16.71
CA LEU A 147 -3.56 0.94 15.57
C LEU A 147 -3.78 2.28 14.85
N ARG A 148 -5.05 2.64 14.64
CA ARG A 148 -5.45 3.88 13.97
C ARG A 148 -4.99 5.12 14.75
N GLU A 149 -5.17 5.15 16.07
CA GLU A 149 -4.69 6.26 16.89
C GLU A 149 -3.15 6.34 16.93
N ALA A 150 -2.46 5.20 16.98
CA ALA A 150 -1.00 5.16 16.93
C ALA A 150 -0.48 5.70 15.57
N SER A 151 -1.14 5.34 14.47
CA SER A 151 -0.82 5.85 13.13
C SER A 151 -1.04 7.36 13.02
N GLN A 152 -2.16 7.84 13.57
CA GLN A 152 -2.47 9.27 13.59
C GLN A 152 -1.42 10.06 14.38
N SER A 153 -1.01 9.55 15.54
CA SER A 153 0.03 10.18 16.38
C SER A 153 1.35 10.29 15.62
N LEU A 154 1.76 9.25 14.90
CA LEU A 154 2.96 9.29 14.07
C LEU A 154 2.89 10.31 12.94
N LEU A 155 1.73 10.46 12.29
CA LEU A 155 1.50 11.49 11.27
C LEU A 155 1.63 12.90 11.86
N GLU A 156 1.08 13.13 13.04
CA GLU A 156 1.22 14.41 13.76
C GLU A 156 2.68 14.69 14.13
N GLU A 157 3.44 13.67 14.57
CA GLU A 157 4.86 13.82 14.87
C GLU A 157 5.68 14.19 13.63
N VAL A 158 5.50 13.48 12.50
CA VAL A 158 6.23 13.81 11.26
C VAL A 158 5.78 15.14 10.66
N TRP A 159 4.57 15.61 10.96
CA TRP A 159 4.11 16.95 10.61
C TRP A 159 4.86 18.06 11.35
N GLN A 160 5.31 17.80 12.58
CA GLN A 160 6.12 18.75 13.33
C GLN A 160 7.58 18.83 12.85
N VAL A 161 8.05 17.85 12.07
CA VAL A 161 9.39 17.91 11.48
C VAL A 161 9.50 19.15 10.59
N ARG A 162 10.56 19.93 10.80
CA ARG A 162 10.90 21.11 9.99
C ARG A 162 12.16 20.83 9.19
N THR A 163 12.28 21.46 8.02
CA THR A 163 13.53 21.40 7.24
C THR A 163 14.68 21.96 8.07
N PRO A 164 15.81 21.26 8.21
CA PRO A 164 17.06 21.92 8.58
C PRO A 164 17.38 22.98 7.51
N ALA A 165 17.85 24.16 7.93
CA ALA A 165 18.34 25.17 6.98
C ALA A 165 19.39 24.51 6.05
N ALA A 166 19.15 24.63 4.75
CA ALA A 166 19.75 23.89 3.65
C ALA A 166 21.21 23.42 3.82
N ARG A 167 21.50 22.17 3.45
CA ARG A 167 22.88 21.68 3.17
C ARG A 167 23.07 21.04 1.80
N PHE A 168 22.02 20.88 0.99
CA PHE A 168 22.19 20.36 -0.35
C PHE A 168 22.31 21.50 -1.34
N ALA A 169 23.53 21.73 -1.82
CA ALA A 169 23.76 22.51 -3.02
C ALA A 169 22.99 21.84 -4.18
N PRO A 170 22.27 22.61 -5.01
CA PRO A 170 21.51 22.03 -6.12
C PRO A 170 22.46 21.27 -7.04
N HIS A 171 22.18 19.98 -7.27
CA HIS A 171 22.81 19.26 -8.37
C HIS A 171 22.28 19.84 -9.68
N VAL A 172 23.14 20.62 -10.35
CA VAL A 172 22.89 21.08 -11.72
C VAL A 172 22.77 19.85 -12.60
N HIS A 173 21.59 19.62 -13.19
CA HIS A 173 21.45 18.64 -14.26
C HIS A 173 22.34 19.07 -15.43
N GLY A 174 23.36 18.27 -15.72
CA GLY A 174 24.04 18.33 -17.01
C GLY A 174 23.03 18.03 -18.14
N PRO A 175 23.31 18.46 -19.38
CA PRO A 175 22.36 18.35 -20.49
C PRO A 175 21.89 16.90 -20.63
N ALA A 176 20.57 16.72 -20.76
CA ALA A 176 19.94 15.43 -20.94
C ALA A 176 20.62 14.68 -22.08
N HIS A 177 21.26 13.54 -21.78
CA HIS A 177 21.70 12.62 -22.80
C HIS A 177 20.46 12.07 -23.50
N ARG A 178 20.17 12.61 -24.69
CA ARG A 178 19.22 12.03 -25.62
C ARG A 178 19.78 10.67 -26.03
N ALA A 179 19.33 9.61 -25.38
CA ALA A 179 19.62 8.26 -25.84
C ALA A 179 18.98 8.09 -27.23
N ALA A 180 19.81 7.85 -28.25
CA ALA A 180 19.33 7.46 -29.56
C ALA A 180 18.57 6.12 -29.44
N PRO A 181 17.48 5.92 -30.19
CA PRO A 181 16.73 4.67 -30.13
C PRO A 181 17.66 3.51 -30.55
N ALA A 182 17.75 2.48 -29.71
CA ALA A 182 18.47 1.26 -30.03
C ALA A 182 17.84 0.62 -31.28
N ALA A 183 18.65 0.40 -32.31
CA ALA A 183 18.21 -0.29 -33.52
C ALA A 183 17.72 -1.71 -33.16
N ALA A 184 16.48 -2.01 -33.53
CA ALA A 184 15.92 -3.36 -33.39
C ALA A 184 16.76 -4.35 -34.19
N LYS A 185 17.26 -5.41 -33.53
CA LYS A 185 17.87 -6.55 -34.23
C LYS A 185 16.78 -7.27 -35.04
N PRO A 186 17.00 -7.59 -36.33
CA PRO A 186 16.04 -8.36 -37.10
C PRO A 186 15.93 -9.78 -36.55
N LEU A 187 14.69 -10.28 -36.42
CA LEU A 187 14.42 -11.70 -36.13
C LEU A 187 15.01 -12.55 -37.26
N SER A 188 15.87 -13.51 -36.91
CA SER A 188 16.33 -14.51 -37.87
C SER A 188 15.18 -15.46 -38.21
N THR A 189 14.75 -15.47 -39.47
CA THR A 189 13.86 -16.51 -40.02
C THR A 189 14.65 -17.80 -40.18
N GLY A 190 14.62 -18.65 -39.15
CA GLY A 190 15.10 -20.02 -39.23
C GLY A 190 14.10 -20.89 -39.97
N THR A 191 14.32 -21.09 -41.27
CA THR A 191 13.72 -22.16 -42.06
C THR A 191 14.34 -23.49 -41.64
N THR A 192 13.55 -24.40 -41.08
CA THR A 192 13.85 -25.84 -41.12
C THR A 192 12.68 -26.55 -41.79
N ALA A 193 12.90 -26.92 -43.04
CA ALA A 193 12.05 -27.82 -43.79
C ALA A 193 12.60 -29.26 -43.67
N GLY A 194 11.69 -30.21 -43.45
CA GLY A 194 11.76 -31.55 -44.04
C GLY A 194 12.37 -32.67 -43.19
N GLY A 195 11.55 -33.70 -42.91
CA GLY A 195 12.03 -35.01 -42.48
C GLY A 195 10.93 -35.85 -41.83
N GLY A 196 10.09 -36.51 -42.63
CA GLY A 196 8.87 -37.18 -42.17
C GLY A 196 8.99 -38.66 -41.76
N LYS A 197 7.80 -39.24 -41.52
CA LYS A 197 7.45 -40.66 -41.32
C LYS A 197 7.90 -41.24 -39.95
N ARG A 198 7.12 -42.03 -39.21
CA ARG A 198 6.09 -43.02 -39.59
C ARG A 198 5.27 -43.45 -38.36
N ASP A 199 4.18 -44.16 -38.62
CA ASP A 199 3.14 -44.70 -37.74
C ASP A 199 3.59 -45.66 -36.61
N GLU A 200 2.60 -45.93 -35.74
CA GLU A 200 2.27 -47.20 -35.04
C GLU A 200 2.46 -47.32 -33.51
N LEU A 201 1.29 -47.65 -32.90
CA LEU A 201 0.95 -48.20 -31.57
C LEU A 201 0.75 -47.23 -30.41
#